data_AF-A0A662KGY6-F1
#
_entry.id   AF-A0A662KGY6-F1
#
_cell.length_a   1.000
_cell.length_b   1.000
_cell.length_c   1.000
_cell.angle_alpha   90.00
_cell.angle_beta   90.00
_cell.angle_gamma   90.00
#
_symmetry.space_group_name_H-M   'P 1'
#
loop_
_entity.id
_entity.type
_entity.pdbx_description
1 polymer ?
#
loop_
_entity_poly.entity_id
_entity_poly.type
_entity_poly.pdbx_seq_one_letter_code
_entity_poly.pdbx_strand_id
1 'polypeptide(L)' 'MEVEVGKIYELELKDKKVLFGVMYAFEKGRNKDVYSLMIYSHKGAFEFPVRRETLNRWVKENKLKEVEAESALQQILG' A
#
# COMPACT_ATOMS: atom_id res chain seq x y z
N MET A 1 -3.87 3.94 14.85
CA MET A 1 -3.31 2.88 14.00
C MET A 1 -2.18 3.46 13.19
N GLU A 2 -1.01 2.83 13.28
CA GLU A 2 0.23 3.23 12.60
C GLU A 2 0.44 2.25 11.46
N VAL A 3 0.82 2.73 10.28
CA VAL A 3 1.08 1.85 9.14
C VAL A 3 2.41 1.13 9.32
N GLU A 4 2.40 -0.18 9.10
CA GLU A 4 3.57 -1.05 9.24
C GLU A 4 4.10 -1.49 7.87
N VAL A 5 5.42 -1.57 7.76
CA VAL A 5 6.13 -2.07 6.57
C VAL A 5 5.85 -3.56 6.39
N GLY A 6 5.71 -4.01 5.16
CA GLY A 6 5.45 -5.41 4.83
C GLY A 6 3.98 -5.82 4.91
N LYS A 7 3.09 -4.89 5.28
CA LYS A 7 1.65 -5.11 5.27
C LYS A 7 1.02 -4.79 3.92
N ILE A 8 -0.09 -5.45 3.65
CA ILE A 8 -0.89 -5.24 2.43
C ILE A 8 -2.17 -4.49 2.81
N TYR A 9 -2.50 -3.50 1.99
CA TYR A 9 -3.70 -2.70 2.14
C TYR A 9 -4.55 -2.79 0.88
N GLU A 10 -5.86 -2.67 1.05
CA GLU A 10 -6.86 -2.60 0.01
C GLU A 10 -7.42 -1.16 -0.05
N LEU A 11 -7.48 -0.58 -1.25
CA LEU A 11 -8.21 0.65 -1.57
C LEU A 11 -9.40 0.26 -2.44
N GLU A 12 -10.57 0.74 -2.06
CA GLU A 12 -11.74 0.68 -2.91
C GLU A 12 -11.77 1.93 -3.82
N LEU A 13 -11.69 1.71 -5.13
CA LEU A 13 -11.78 2.75 -6.15
C LEU A 13 -12.99 2.47 -7.04
N LYS A 14 -14.10 3.15 -6.73
CA LYS A 14 -15.41 2.87 -7.36
C LYS A 14 -15.75 1.38 -7.14
N ASP A 15 -15.95 0.63 -8.22
CA ASP A 15 -16.36 -0.78 -8.18
C ASP A 15 -15.16 -1.74 -8.25
N LYS A 16 -13.94 -1.22 -8.02
CA LYS A 16 -12.70 -1.99 -8.12
C LYS A 16 -11.94 -1.96 -6.80
N LYS A 17 -11.45 -3.12 -6.38
CA LYS A 17 -10.49 -3.26 -5.30
C LYS A 17 -9.08 -3.24 -5.88
N VAL A 18 -8.22 -2.41 -5.28
CA VAL A 18 -6.80 -2.36 -5.62
C VAL A 18 -6.02 -2.75 -4.39
N LEU A 19 -5.08 -3.67 -4.56
CA LEU A 19 -4.19 -4.12 -3.49
C LEU A 19 -2.84 -3.41 -3.59
N PHE A 20 -2.32 -2.97 -2.45
CA PHE A 20 -1.04 -2.30 -2.33
C PHE A 20 -0.19 -2.98 -1.26
N GLY A 21 1.06 -3.30 -1.58
CA GLY A 21 2.07 -3.59 -0.56
C GLY A 21 2.70 -2.29 -0.05
N VAL A 22 2.83 -2.13 1.27
CA VAL A 22 3.62 -1.04 1.87
C VAL A 22 5.07 -1.49 2.01
N MET A 23 5.95 -0.84 1.26
CA MET A 23 7.39 -1.02 1.34
C MET A 23 8.06 0.16 2.03
N TYR A 24 9.14 -0.10 2.74
CA TYR A 24 10.02 0.95 3.27
C TYR A 24 10.89 1.50 2.14
N ALA A 25 10.88 2.81 1.94
CA ALA A 25 11.70 3.47 0.93
C ALA A 25 12.52 4.60 1.57
N PHE A 26 13.84 4.44 1.62
CA PHE A 26 14.70 5.51 2.12
C PHE A 26 15.04 6.49 0.99
N GLU A 27 14.57 7.74 1.08
CA GLU A 27 14.96 8.78 0.13
C GLU A 27 16.37 9.28 0.49
N LYS A 28 17.40 8.82 -0.24
CA LYS A 28 18.79 9.25 -0.06
C LYS A 28 18.89 10.79 -0.18
N GLY A 29 19.47 11.42 0.84
CA GLY A 29 19.79 12.86 0.84
C GLY A 29 18.81 13.76 1.58
N ARG A 30 17.69 13.23 2.13
CA ARG A 30 16.71 14.05 2.85
C ARG A 30 16.39 13.62 4.29
N ASN A 31 17.03 12.56 4.83
CA ASN A 31 16.75 12.03 6.19
C ASN A 31 15.24 11.95 6.48
N LYS A 32 14.46 11.49 5.51
CA LYS A 32 13.00 11.33 5.65
C LYS A 32 12.62 9.92 5.28
N ASP A 33 11.89 9.26 6.18
CA ASP A 33 11.25 7.99 5.91
C ASP A 33 10.16 8.21 4.86
N VAL A 34 10.37 7.66 3.66
CA VAL A 34 9.34 7.60 2.63
C VAL A 34 8.82 6.17 2.61
N TYR A 35 7.53 6.00 2.35
CA TYR A 35 6.94 4.69 2.15
C TYR A 35 6.66 4.56 0.67
N SER A 36 6.85 3.39 0.09
CA SER A 36 6.42 3.12 -1.27
C SER A 36 5.18 2.23 -1.21
N LEU A 37 4.18 2.57 -1.99
CA LEU A 37 3.06 1.68 -2.26
C LEU A 37 3.30 0.99 -3.60
N MET A 38 3.14 -0.33 -3.63
CA MET A 38 3.28 -1.14 -4.83
C MET A 38 1.93 -1.72 -5.24
N ILE A 39 1.43 -1.34 -6.42
CA ILE A 39 0.25 -1.96 -7.05
C ILE A 39 0.70 -3.13 -7.92
N TYR A 40 0.12 -4.29 -7.68
CA TYR A 40 0.30 -5.46 -8.54
C TYR A 40 -0.85 -5.55 -9.55
N SER A 41 -0.50 -5.69 -10.84
CA SER A 41 -1.47 -5.90 -11.91
C SER A 41 -0.98 -6.98 -12.88
N HIS A 42 -1.88 -7.54 -13.69
CA HIS A 42 -1.52 -8.47 -14.77
C HIS A 42 -0.58 -7.85 -15.83
N LYS A 43 -0.43 -6.52 -15.85
CA LYS A 43 0.47 -5.80 -16.76
C LYS A 43 1.82 -5.44 -16.12
N GLY A 44 2.04 -5.80 -14.86
CA GLY A 44 3.25 -5.48 -14.11
C GLY A 44 2.98 -4.79 -12.77
N ALA A 45 4.07 -4.38 -12.12
CA ALA A 45 4.04 -3.68 -10.83
C ALA A 45 4.28 -2.18 -11.01
N PHE A 46 3.52 -1.37 -10.28
CA PHE A 46 3.67 0.09 -10.25
C PHE A 46 4.00 0.53 -8.83
N GLU A 47 5.12 1.21 -8.66
CA GLU A 47 5.57 1.75 -7.37
C GLU A 47 5.39 3.27 -7.34
N PHE A 48 4.85 3.80 -6.24
CA PHE A 48 4.74 5.23 -6.01
C PHE A 48 5.15 5.60 -4.59
N PRO A 49 6.02 6.61 -4.43
CA PRO A 49 6.39 7.11 -3.12
C PRO A 49 5.21 7.84 -2.48
N VAL A 50 5.00 7.60 -1.20
CA VAL A 50 3.99 8.23 -0.36
C VAL A 50 4.61 8.61 0.99
N ARG A 51 4.21 9.76 1.52
CA ARG A 51 4.64 10.16 2.86
C ARG A 51 3.89 9.37 3.91
N ARG A 52 4.56 9.08 5.02
CA ARG A 52 3.98 8.36 6.17
C ARG A 52 2.67 8.97 6.66
N GLU A 53 2.62 10.30 6.75
CA GLU A 53 1.45 11.00 7.28
C GLU A 53 0.24 10.85 6.35
N THR A 54 0.48 10.78 5.04
CA THR A 54 -0.58 10.57 4.05
C THR A 54 -1.17 9.17 4.18
N LEU A 55 -0.31 8.17 4.30
CA LEU A 55 -0.70 6.78 4.46
C LEU A 55 -1.47 6.55 5.76
N ASN A 56 -0.96 7.07 6.88
CA ASN A 56 -1.63 7.01 8.17
C ASN A 56 -3.01 7.70 8.16
N ARG A 57 -3.13 8.83 7.47
CA ARG A 57 -4.43 9.52 7.31
C ARG A 57 -5.42 8.66 6.53
N TRP A 58 -4.99 8.03 5.43
CA TRP A 58 -5.87 7.18 4.63
C TRP A 58 -6.36 5.95 5.38
N VAL A 59 -5.51 5.33 6.21
CA VAL A 59 -5.94 4.23 7.10
C VAL A 59 -6.96 4.74 8.14
N LYS A 60 -6.70 5.88 8.79
CA LYS A 60 -7.65 6.48 9.76
C LYS A 60 -9.00 6.86 9.14
N GLU A 61 -8.99 7.29 7.89
CA GLU A 61 -10.19 7.66 7.13
C GLU A 61 -10.90 6.43 6.52
N ASN A 62 -10.48 5.20 6.85
CA ASN A 62 -10.98 3.95 6.25
C ASN A 62 -10.90 3.92 4.70
N LYS A 63 -10.02 4.71 4.10
CA LYS A 63 -9.73 4.66 2.67
C LYS A 63 -8.82 3.48 2.33
N LEU A 64 -7.93 3.12 3.24
CA LEU A 64 -7.10 1.93 3.14
C LEU A 64 -7.47 0.96 4.26
N LYS A 65 -7.76 -0.29 3.88
CA LYS A 65 -8.04 -1.37 4.83
C LYS A 65 -6.91 -2.39 4.77
N GLU A 66 -6.34 -2.73 5.92
CA GLU A 66 -5.34 -3.80 6.00
C GLU A 66 -5.98 -5.14 5.62
N VAL A 67 -5.26 -5.95 4.83
CA VAL A 67 -5.66 -7.30 4.43
C VAL A 67 -4.50 -8.27 4.65
N GLU A 68 -4.82 -9.52 4.93
CA GLU A 68 -3.81 -10.56 5.11
C GLU A 68 -3.14 -10.93 3.78
N ALA A 69 -1.86 -11.31 3.85
CA ALA A 69 -1.06 -11.62 2.66
C ALA A 69 -1.64 -12.77 1.83
N GLU A 70 -2.17 -13.81 2.48
CA GLU A 70 -2.82 -14.94 1.81
C GLU A 70 -4.10 -14.51 1.09
N SER A 71 -4.95 -13.72 1.74
CA SER A 71 -6.17 -13.17 1.13
C SER A 71 -5.86 -12.30 -0.08
N ALA A 72 -4.81 -11.48 -0.01
CA ALA A 72 -4.35 -10.67 -1.13
C ALA A 72 -3.82 -11.54 -2.29
N LEU A 73 -3.08 -12.60 -1.99
CA LEU A 73 -2.54 -13.51 -2.99
C LEU A 73 -3.65 -14.25 -3.73
N GLN A 74 -4.67 -14.75 -3.03
CA GLN A 74 -5.84 -15.38 -3.64
C GLN A 74 -6.55 -14.43 -4.61
N GLN A 75 -6.77 -13.17 -4.21
CA GLN A 75 -7.39 -12.17 -5.10
C GLN A 75 -6.57 -11.87 -6.36
N ILE A 76 -5.23 -11.97 -6.29
CA ILE A 76 -4.34 -11.73 -7.43
C ILE A 76 -4.28 -12.94 -8.36
N LEU A 77 -4.26 -14.16 -7.81
CA LEU A 77 -4.11 -15.40 -8.57
C LEU A 77 -5.42 -15.90 -9.19
N GLY A 78 -6.57 -15.49 -8.67
CA GLY A 78 -7.90 -15.96 -9.08
C GLY A 78 -8.27 -17.27 -8.40
#